data_AF-A0A0F8WD78-F1
#
_entry.id   AF-A0A0F8WD78-F1
#
_cell.length_a   1.000
_cell.length_b   1.000
_cell.length_c   1.000
_cell.angle_alpha   90.00
_cell.angle_beta   90.00
_cell.angle_gamma   90.00
#
_symmetry.space_group_name_H-M   'P 1'
#
loop_
_entity.id
_entity.type
_entity.pdbx_description
1 polymer ?
#
loop_
_entity_poly.entity_id
_entity_poly.type
_entity_poly.pdbx_seq_one_letter_code
_entity_poly.pdbx_strand_id
1 'polypeptide(L)'
;MPANNKNLRLKGPDISQYLFGIQAAPLLLSGVYSLLWPSAVASLPNSPVKGVSMGTIQAMSLTSLSLGAFYAVASFQNNIPMMVTTVPGRLLAAFIFHRNGGPWRSVAPFEGLMGLITAAAVYWGWYSDQEPKRA
;
A
#
# COMPACT_ATOMS: atom_id res chain seq x y z
N MET A 1 -16.93 -43.37 4.45
CA MET A 1 -16.49 -42.08 5.01
C MET A 1 -16.86 -40.98 4.03
N PRO A 2 -17.90 -40.16 4.27
CA PRO A 2 -18.22 -39.06 3.37
C PRO A 2 -17.32 -37.86 3.68
N ALA A 3 -16.67 -37.33 2.64
CA ALA A 3 -15.88 -36.12 2.71
C ALA A 3 -16.78 -34.93 3.14
N ASN A 4 -16.38 -34.26 4.22
CA ASN A 4 -17.05 -33.08 4.77
C ASN A 4 -16.81 -31.88 3.84
N ASN A 5 -17.56 -31.81 2.74
CA ASN A 5 -17.48 -30.74 1.75
C ASN A 5 -18.40 -29.57 2.12
N LYS A 6 -18.30 -29.11 3.37
CA LYS A 6 -18.99 -27.92 3.87
C LYS A 6 -17.92 -26.92 4.24
N ASN A 7 -17.96 -25.75 3.59
CA ASN A 7 -17.21 -24.52 3.90
C ASN A 7 -16.05 -24.14 2.97
N LEU A 8 -16.07 -24.49 1.68
CA LEU A 8 -15.46 -23.59 0.69
C LEU A 8 -16.39 -22.40 0.41
N ARG A 9 -16.84 -21.74 1.49
CA ARG A 9 -17.61 -20.51 1.42
C ARG A 9 -16.58 -19.44 1.12
N LEU A 10 -16.33 -19.20 -0.17
CA LEU A 10 -15.60 -18.03 -0.63
C LEU A 10 -16.29 -16.82 0.01
N LYS A 11 -15.72 -16.35 1.11
CA LYS A 11 -16.13 -15.12 1.77
C LYS A 11 -15.96 -14.05 0.69
N GLY A 12 -17.03 -13.35 0.34
CA GLY A 12 -16.96 -12.27 -0.64
C GLY A 12 -15.77 -11.36 -0.30
N PRO A 13 -15.06 -10.84 -1.32
CA PRO A 13 -13.82 -10.11 -1.11
C PRO A 13 -14.03 -9.01 -0.08
N ASP A 14 -13.21 -9.07 0.97
CA ASP A 14 -13.28 -8.15 2.10
C ASP A 14 -12.91 -6.74 1.62
N ILE A 15 -13.56 -5.71 2.16
CA ILE A 15 -13.34 -4.32 1.77
C ILE A 15 -11.87 -3.92 1.97
N SER A 16 -11.20 -4.55 2.95
CA SER A 16 -9.77 -4.47 3.19
C SER A 16 -8.93 -4.92 1.99
N GLN A 17 -9.31 -6.00 1.30
CA GLN A 17 -8.62 -6.50 0.11
C GLN A 17 -8.62 -5.45 -1.01
N TYR A 18 -9.79 -4.89 -1.33
CA TYR A 18 -9.91 -3.93 -2.42
C TYR A 18 -9.19 -2.62 -2.12
N LEU A 19 -9.41 -2.07 -0.91
CA LEU A 19 -8.81 -0.80 -0.51
C LEU A 19 -7.28 -0.90 -0.43
N PHE A 20 -6.76 -2.05 0.02
CA PHE A 20 -5.33 -2.29 0.07
C PHE A 20 -4.74 -2.59 -1.32
N GLY A 21 -5.46 -3.34 -2.16
CA GLY A 21 -5.04 -3.67 -3.52
C GLY A 21 -4.94 -2.45 -4.44
N ILE A 22 -5.90 -1.52 -4.35
CA ILE A 22 -5.84 -0.25 -5.11
C ILE A 22 -4.59 0.56 -4.76
N GLN A 23 -4.11 0.49 -3.51
CA GLN A 23 -2.89 1.16 -3.09
C GLN A 23 -1.61 0.55 -3.67
N ALA A 24 -1.65 -0.70 -4.13
CA ALA A 24 -0.51 -1.32 -4.82
C ALA A 24 -0.25 -0.68 -6.19
N ALA A 25 -1.30 -0.24 -6.88
CA ALA A 25 -1.21 0.34 -8.22
C ALA A 25 -0.28 1.58 -8.29
N PRO A 26 -0.42 2.62 -7.45
CA PRO A 26 0.49 3.77 -7.50
C PRO A 26 1.94 3.39 -7.16
N LEU A 27 2.18 2.41 -6.29
CA LEU A 27 3.53 1.91 -5.96
C LEU A 27 4.17 1.20 -7.15
N LEU A 28 3.41 0.33 -7.83
CA LEU A 28 3.85 -0.38 -9.02
C LEU A 28 4.10 0.58 -10.19
N LEU A 29 3.14 1.47 -10.49
CA LEU A 29 3.24 2.42 -11.59
C LEU A 29 4.39 3.41 -11.38
N SER A 30 4.51 3.99 -10.18
CA SER A 30 5.62 4.89 -9.86
C SER A 30 6.97 4.18 -9.88
N GLY A 31 7.03 2.92 -9.42
CA GLY A 31 8.23 2.09 -9.48
C GLY A 31 8.67 1.81 -10.91
N VAL A 32 7.76 1.35 -11.78
CA VAL A 32 8.08 1.10 -13.20
C VAL A 32 8.50 2.39 -13.90
N TYR A 33 7.73 3.47 -13.73
CA TYR A 33 8.01 4.75 -14.39
C TYR A 33 9.36 5.33 -13.96
N SER A 34 9.67 5.32 -12.66
CA SER A 34 10.91 5.87 -12.12
C SER A 34 12.13 5.00 -12.42
N LEU A 35 11.92 3.69 -12.65
CA LEU A 35 12.97 2.78 -13.07
C LEU A 35 13.37 3.00 -14.55
N LEU A 36 12.38 3.17 -15.42
CA LEU A 36 12.58 3.35 -16.87
C LEU A 36 13.01 4.77 -17.24
N TRP A 37 12.50 5.79 -16.52
CA TRP A 37 12.77 7.20 -16.81
C TRP A 37 13.22 7.99 -15.57
N PRO A 38 14.35 7.62 -14.94
CA PRO A 38 14.82 8.28 -13.71
C PRO A 38 15.15 9.76 -13.91
N SER A 39 15.67 10.14 -15.08
CA SER A 39 15.95 11.54 -15.44
C SER A 39 14.67 12.37 -15.55
N ALA A 40 13.60 11.81 -16.14
CA ALA A 40 12.32 12.49 -16.25
C ALA A 40 11.74 12.77 -14.86
N VAL A 41 11.77 11.79 -13.95
CA VAL A 41 11.28 11.94 -12.57
C VAL A 41 12.07 12.99 -11.80
N ALA A 42 13.39 13.03 -11.94
CA ALA A 42 14.23 14.04 -11.31
C ALA A 42 13.98 15.47 -11.85
N SER A 43 13.54 15.57 -13.12
CA SER A 43 13.29 16.86 -13.78
C SER A 43 11.90 17.45 -13.52
N LEU A 44 10.98 16.69 -12.90
CA LEU A 44 9.63 17.16 -12.61
C LEU A 44 9.63 18.41 -11.70
N PRO A 45 8.73 19.38 -11.94
CA PRO A 45 8.50 20.48 -11.02
C PRO A 45 8.13 19.94 -9.64
N ASN A 46 8.82 20.40 -8.58
CA ASN A 46 8.66 19.90 -7.21
C ASN A 46 8.86 18.38 -7.09
N SER A 47 9.81 17.81 -7.84
CA SER A 47 10.20 16.42 -7.64
C SER A 47 10.86 16.22 -6.27
N PRO A 48 10.42 15.25 -5.45
CA PRO A 48 11.07 14.89 -4.19
C PRO A 48 12.48 14.31 -4.39
N VAL A 49 12.80 13.85 -5.60
CA VAL A 49 14.08 13.25 -5.95
C VAL A 49 14.95 14.16 -6.82
N LYS A 50 14.64 15.47 -6.87
CA LYS A 50 15.46 16.45 -7.59
C LYS A 50 16.89 16.49 -7.01
N GLY A 51 17.89 16.32 -7.87
CA GLY A 51 19.30 16.30 -7.46
C GLY A 51 19.79 14.97 -6.88
N VAL A 52 18.94 13.94 -6.84
CA VAL A 52 19.33 12.58 -6.44
C VAL A 52 19.99 11.86 -7.63
N SER A 53 20.99 11.01 -7.36
CA SER A 53 21.67 10.24 -8.40
C SER A 53 20.70 9.27 -9.10
N MET A 54 20.91 9.01 -10.40
CA MET A 54 20.04 8.10 -11.15
C MET A 54 20.02 6.69 -10.55
N GLY A 55 21.17 6.18 -10.10
CA GLY A 55 21.25 4.86 -9.45
C GLY A 55 20.45 4.79 -8.15
N THR A 56 20.44 5.88 -7.36
CA THR A 56 19.59 5.97 -6.16
C THR A 56 18.11 6.00 -6.51
N ILE A 57 17.71 6.74 -7.55
CA ILE A 57 16.30 6.76 -8.01
C ILE A 57 15.87 5.35 -8.44
N GLN A 58 16.69 4.64 -9.21
CA GLN A 58 16.40 3.28 -9.63
C GLN A 58 16.32 2.30 -8.45
N ALA A 59 17.22 2.40 -7.48
CA ALA A 59 17.16 1.59 -6.27
C ALA A 59 15.87 1.83 -5.46
N MET A 60 15.48 3.10 -5.26
CA MET A 60 14.20 3.45 -4.63
C MET A 60 13.00 2.94 -5.43
N SER A 61 13.10 2.96 -6.77
CA SER A 61 12.07 2.47 -7.68
C SER A 61 11.86 0.96 -7.56
N LEU A 62 12.94 0.19 -7.45
CA LEU A 62 12.88 -1.26 -7.21
C LEU A 62 12.23 -1.59 -5.85
N THR A 63 12.54 -0.80 -4.81
CA THR A 63 11.87 -0.94 -3.51
C THR A 63 10.37 -0.65 -3.61
N SER A 64 10.00 0.42 -4.30
CA SER A 64 8.58 0.77 -4.54
C SER A 64 7.84 -0.32 -5.31
N LEU A 65 8.46 -0.85 -6.37
CA LEU A 65 7.90 -1.93 -7.19
C LEU A 65 7.76 -3.23 -6.38
N SER A 66 8.76 -3.57 -5.56
CA SER A 66 8.70 -4.76 -4.70
C SER A 66 7.60 -4.63 -3.64
N LEU A 67 7.48 -3.47 -3.00
CA LEU A 67 6.40 -3.20 -2.05
C LEU A 67 5.02 -3.27 -2.71
N GLY A 68 4.86 -2.67 -3.89
CA GLY A 68 3.63 -2.76 -4.68
C GLY A 68 3.26 -4.20 -5.02
N ALA A 69 4.24 -5.03 -5.40
CA ALA A 69 4.02 -6.45 -5.67
C ALA A 69 3.59 -7.20 -4.40
N PHE A 70 4.25 -6.97 -3.26
CA PHE A 70 3.86 -7.56 -1.98
C PHE A 70 2.46 -7.12 -1.57
N TYR A 71 2.08 -5.86 -1.81
CA TYR A 71 0.76 -5.35 -1.45
C TYR A 71 -0.33 -5.98 -2.33
N ALA A 72 -0.06 -6.15 -3.63
CA ALA A 72 -0.95 -6.86 -4.52
C ALA A 72 -1.16 -8.31 -4.06
N VAL A 73 -0.08 -9.04 -3.79
CA VAL A 73 -0.16 -10.43 -3.31
C VAL A 73 -0.89 -10.52 -1.97
N ALA A 74 -0.58 -9.64 -1.02
CA ALA A 74 -1.25 -9.60 0.28
C ALA A 74 -2.74 -9.26 0.17
N SER A 75 -3.11 -8.38 -0.77
CA SER A 75 -4.50 -8.09 -1.10
C SER A 75 -5.20 -9.34 -1.67
N PHE A 76 -4.61 -10.00 -2.66
CA PHE A 76 -5.15 -11.23 -3.25
C PHE A 76 -5.30 -12.37 -2.24
N GLN A 77 -4.37 -12.49 -1.29
CA GLN A 77 -4.39 -13.51 -0.24
C GLN A 77 -5.25 -13.13 0.97
N ASN A 78 -5.82 -11.93 1.01
CA ASN A 78 -6.45 -11.36 2.19
C ASN A 78 -5.58 -11.45 3.45
N ASN A 79 -4.28 -11.19 3.32
CA ASN A 79 -3.33 -11.30 4.41
C ASN A 79 -3.44 -10.09 5.35
N ILE A 80 -4.43 -10.14 6.24
CA ILE A 80 -4.70 -9.09 7.23
C ILE A 80 -3.47 -8.74 8.09
N PRO A 81 -2.68 -9.71 8.61
CA PRO A 81 -1.45 -9.39 9.33
C PRO A 81 -0.51 -8.50 8.51
N MET A 82 -0.31 -8.82 7.23
CA MET A 82 0.54 -8.03 6.36
C MET A 82 -0.02 -6.62 6.16
N MET A 83 -1.33 -6.47 5.94
CA MET A 83 -1.99 -5.14 5.82
C MET A 83 -1.79 -4.30 7.09
N VAL A 84 -1.99 -4.88 8.28
CA VAL A 84 -1.81 -4.18 9.57
C VAL A 84 -0.38 -3.71 9.74
N THR A 85 0.62 -4.52 9.39
CA THR A 85 2.03 -4.14 9.53
C THR A 85 2.42 -2.94 8.66
N THR A 86 1.67 -2.64 7.61
CA THR A 86 1.93 -1.47 6.76
C THR A 86 1.51 -0.15 7.41
N VAL A 87 0.53 -0.17 8.30
CA VAL A 87 -0.02 1.03 8.96
C VAL A 87 1.07 1.80 9.71
N PRO A 88 1.84 1.21 10.65
CA PRO A 88 2.90 1.94 11.35
C PRO A 88 3.98 2.45 10.38
N GLY A 89 4.32 1.67 9.34
CA GLY A 89 5.29 2.08 8.32
C GLY A 89 4.84 3.32 7.56
N ARG A 90 3.58 3.37 7.14
CA ARG A 90 2.99 4.51 6.43
C ARG A 90 2.87 5.76 7.30
N LEU A 91 2.48 5.61 8.57
CA LEU A 91 2.41 6.72 9.51
C LEU A 91 3.80 7.30 9.80
N LEU A 92 4.81 6.43 9.96
CA LEU A 92 6.20 6.85 10.11
C LEU A 92 6.71 7.57 8.86
N ALA A 93 6.41 7.04 7.67
CA ALA A 93 6.77 7.69 6.40
C ALA A 93 6.14 9.09 6.29
N ALA A 94 4.84 9.22 6.61
CA ALA A 94 4.15 10.50 6.64
C ALA A 94 4.81 11.51 7.58
N PHE A 95 5.18 11.07 8.80
CA PHE A 95 5.88 11.91 9.76
C PHE A 95 7.25 12.38 9.24
N ILE A 96 8.06 11.45 8.71
CA ILE A 96 9.40 11.75 8.18
C ILE A 96 9.31 12.67 6.97
N PHE A 97 8.40 12.41 6.03
CA PHE A 97 8.19 13.26 4.84
C PHE A 97 7.71 14.66 5.22
N HIS A 98 6.85 14.78 6.23
CA HIS A 98 6.44 16.07 6.75
C HIS A 98 7.60 16.83 7.40
N ARG A 99 8.43 16.14 8.20
CA ARG A 99 9.60 16.69 8.89
C ARG A 99 10.68 17.15 7.93
N ASN A 100 10.97 16.37 6.89
CA ASN A 100 12.01 16.68 5.90
C ASN A 100 11.64 17.90 5.05
N GLY A 101 10.35 18.24 4.95
CA GLY A 101 9.88 19.45 4.28
C GLY A 101 10.12 19.44 2.78
N GLY A 102 10.05 20.63 2.17
CA GLY A 102 10.20 20.78 0.72
C GLY A 102 9.17 19.96 -0.07
N PRO A 103 9.55 19.37 -1.22
CA PRO A 103 8.63 18.60 -2.04
C PRO A 103 8.08 17.33 -1.38
N TRP A 104 8.79 16.77 -0.38
CA TRP A 104 8.32 15.61 0.38
C TRP A 104 7.07 15.91 1.23
N ARG A 105 6.84 17.18 1.57
CA ARG A 105 5.64 17.61 2.31
C ARG A 105 4.35 17.38 1.51
N SER A 106 4.42 17.37 0.18
CA SER A 106 3.28 17.04 -0.68
C SER A 106 2.95 15.55 -0.70
N VAL A 107 3.93 14.69 -0.40
CA VAL A 107 3.76 13.22 -0.36
C VAL A 107 3.28 12.75 1.01
N ALA A 108 3.61 13.48 2.08
CA ALA A 108 3.25 13.11 3.45
C ALA A 108 1.73 12.88 3.68
N PRO A 109 0.80 13.71 3.17
CA PRO A 109 -0.64 13.48 3.33
C PRO A 109 -1.12 12.19 2.66
N PHE A 110 -0.52 11.83 1.51
CA PHE A 110 -0.87 10.60 0.80
C PHE A 110 -0.55 9.37 1.65
N GLU A 111 0.66 9.28 2.20
CA GLU A 111 1.06 8.15 3.06
C GLU A 111 0.20 8.08 4.32
N GLY A 112 -0.06 9.22 4.96
CA GLY A 112 -0.90 9.28 6.16
C GLY A 112 -2.33 8.83 5.88
N LEU A 113 -2.94 9.33 4.81
CA LEU A 113 -4.31 8.99 4.42
C LEU A 113 -4.44 7.50 4.07
N MET A 114 -3.49 6.97 3.29
CA MET A 114 -3.50 5.55 2.92
C MET A 114 -3.27 4.62 4.13
N GLY A 115 -2.45 5.04 5.09
CA GLY A 115 -2.30 4.35 6.38
C GLY A 115 -3.61 4.30 7.17
N LEU A 116 -4.32 5.44 7.26
CA LEU A 116 -5.60 5.52 7.94
C LEU A 116 -6.71 4.73 7.24
N ILE A 117 -6.79 4.79 5.91
CA ILE A 117 -7.73 3.98 5.12
C ILE A 117 -7.49 2.50 5.36
N THR A 118 -6.24 2.05 5.36
CA THR A 118 -5.89 0.65 5.62
C THR A 118 -6.28 0.23 7.03
N ALA A 119 -6.00 1.06 8.05
CA ALA A 119 -6.40 0.79 9.42
C ALA A 119 -7.92 0.70 9.58
N ALA A 120 -8.66 1.64 9.00
CA ALA A 120 -10.12 1.65 9.01
C ALA A 120 -10.71 0.44 8.29
N ALA A 121 -10.14 0.06 7.14
CA ALA A 121 -10.60 -1.09 6.36
C ALA A 121 -10.40 -2.40 7.10
N VAL A 122 -9.24 -2.60 7.75
CA VAL A 122 -9.00 -3.78 8.60
C VAL A 122 -9.91 -3.79 9.82
N TYR A 123 -10.09 -2.64 10.48
CA TYR A 123 -10.98 -2.54 11.63
C TYR A 123 -12.44 -2.86 11.26
N TRP A 124 -12.90 -2.36 10.12
CA TRP A 124 -14.23 -2.66 9.59
C TRP A 124 -14.41 -4.15 9.26
N GLY A 125 -13.42 -4.76 8.59
CA GLY A 125 -13.42 -6.19 8.32
C GLY A 125 -13.53 -7.01 9.61
N TRP A 126 -12.75 -6.64 10.63
CA TRP A 126 -12.79 -7.29 11.94
C TRP A 126 -14.14 -7.11 12.66
N TYR A 127 -14.74 -5.92 12.61
CA TYR A 127 -16.06 -5.66 13.18
C TYR A 127 -17.15 -6.47 12.48
N SER A 128 -17.14 -6.51 11.15
CA SER A 128 -18.12 -7.25 10.35
C SER A 128 -18.08 -8.77 10.57
N ASP A 129 -16.95 -9.30 11.03
CA ASP A 129 -16.80 -10.70 11.39
C ASP A 129 -17.36 -11.05 12.78
N GLN A 130 -17.52 -10.05 13.65
CA GLN A 130 -18.09 -10.23 14.99
C GLN A 130 -19.61 -10.08 15.00
N GLU A 131 -20.22 -9.48 13.98
CA GLU A 131 -21.67 -9.39 13.91
C GLU A 131 -22.28 -10.80 13.72
N PRO A 132 -23.20 -11.23 14.62
CA PRO A 132 -23.92 -12.46 14.41
C PRO A 132 -24.75 -12.30 13.14
N LYS A 133 -24.49 -13.15 12.14
CA LYS A 133 -25.26 -13.20 10.90
C LYS A 133 -26.73 -13.36 11.30
N ARG A 134 -27.54 -12.30 11.14
CA ARG A 134 -28.97 -12.37 11.39
C ARG A 134 -29.53 -13.51 10.54
N ALA A 135 -30.10 -14.49 11.24
CA ALA A 135 -30.68 -15.71 10.70
C ALA A 135 -31.86 -15.42 9.78
#